data_AF-A0A1G5PE29-F1
#
_entry.id   AF-A0A1G5PE29-F1
#
_cell.length_a   1.000
_cell.length_b   1.000
_cell.length_c   1.000
_cell.angle_alpha   90.00
_cell.angle_beta   90.00
_cell.angle_gamma   90.00
#
_symmetry.space_group_name_H-M   'P 1'
#
loop_
_entity.id
_entity.type
_entity.pdbx_description
1 polymer ?
#
loop_
_entity_poly.entity_id
_entity_poly.type
_entity_poly.pdbx_seq_one_letter_code
_entity_poly.pdbx_strand_id
1 'polypeptide(L)' 'MLGKRNDDPGASTHFRSERVSVVNGQFFFTTREGTLEGPFFSREEALNQIDRYVERLQTSQGLMRQSVSNV' A
#
# COMPACT_ATOMS: atom_id res chain seq x y z
N MET A 1 -20.07 -26.43 -29.00
CA MET A 1 -19.01 -26.51 -27.97
C MET A 1 -17.74 -25.92 -28.55
N LEU A 2 -17.27 -24.77 -28.05
CA LEU A 2 -15.96 -24.24 -28.41
C LEU A 2 -15.23 -23.93 -27.09
N GLY A 3 -14.37 -24.86 -26.70
CA GLY A 3 -13.59 -24.75 -25.49
C GLY A 3 -12.43 -23.77 -25.66
N LYS A 4 -12.16 -23.09 -24.54
CA LYS A 4 -10.86 -22.60 -24.06
C LYS A 4 -10.25 -21.40 -24.78
N ARG A 5 -10.21 -20.29 -24.03
CA ARG A 5 -9.00 -19.73 -23.41
C ARG A 5 -9.39 -19.03 -22.09
N ASN A 6 -9.45 -19.76 -20.98
CA ASN A 6 -9.85 -19.19 -19.69
C ASN A 6 -8.68 -18.82 -18.76
N ASP A 7 -7.44 -19.16 -19.13
CA ASP A 7 -6.25 -18.90 -18.31
C ASP A 7 -4.97 -18.92 -19.18
N ASP A 8 -4.90 -18.03 -20.19
CA ASP A 8 -3.57 -17.65 -20.68
C ASP A 8 -3.11 -16.50 -19.77
N PRO A 9 -2.17 -16.70 -18.81
CA PRO A 9 -1.51 -15.57 -18.16
C PRO A 9 -0.66 -14.89 -19.23
N GLY A 10 -1.30 -14.04 -20.04
CA GLY A 10 -0.63 -13.19 -21.00
C GLY A 10 0.42 -12.37 -20.25
N ALA A 11 1.59 -12.21 -20.87
CA ALA A 11 2.67 -11.41 -20.30
C ALA A 11 2.11 -10.04 -19.90
N SER A 12 1.99 -9.80 -18.60
CA SER A 12 1.51 -8.53 -18.06
C SER A 12 2.70 -7.80 -17.44
N THR A 13 2.87 -6.54 -17.85
CA THR A 13 3.93 -5.70 -17.31
C THR A 13 3.47 -5.16 -15.96
N HIS A 14 4.00 -5.74 -14.89
CA HIS A 14 3.78 -5.23 -13.54
C HIS A 14 4.74 -4.08 -13.26
N PHE A 15 4.24 -2.85 -13.30
CA PHE A 15 4.98 -1.70 -12.80
C PHE A 15 4.92 -1.71 -11.26
N ARG A 16 5.97 -2.24 -10.63
CA ARG A 16 6.15 -2.07 -9.19
C ARG A 16 6.65 -0.64 -8.95
N SER A 17 5.74 0.30 -8.75
CA SER A 17 6.13 1.61 -8.23
C SER A 17 6.67 1.41 -6.82
N GLU A 18 7.98 1.60 -6.65
CA GLU A 18 8.58 1.70 -5.32
C GLU A 18 7.88 2.83 -4.56
N ARG A 19 7.27 2.50 -3.41
CA ARG A 19 6.48 3.47 -2.64
C ARG A 19 7.34 4.44 -1.84
N VAL A 20 8.66 4.26 -1.84
CA VAL A 20 9.63 5.07 -1.10
C VAL A 20 10.36 6.00 -2.07
N SER A 21 10.41 7.29 -1.74
CA SER A 21 11.11 8.33 -2.50
C SER A 21 12.12 9.05 -1.61
N VAL A 22 13.15 9.63 -2.22
CA VAL A 22 14.15 10.46 -1.54
C VAL A 22 13.99 11.89 -2.00
N VAL A 23 13.72 12.80 -1.07
CA VAL A 23 13.60 14.23 -1.34
C VAL A 23 14.58 14.96 -0.43
N ASN A 24 15.51 15.70 -1.03
CA ASN A 24 16.58 16.42 -0.31
C ASN A 24 17.40 15.54 0.65
N GLY A 25 17.65 14.28 0.28
CA GLY A 25 18.39 13.32 1.11
C GLY A 25 17.59 12.72 2.27
N GLN A 26 16.29 13.03 2.38
CA GLN A 26 15.38 12.46 3.36
C GLN A 26 14.46 11.44 2.71
N PHE A 27 14.09 10.39 3.45
CA PHE A 27 13.25 9.32 2.95
C PHE A 27 11.77 9.57 3.25
N PHE A 28 10.91 9.31 2.28
CA PHE A 28 9.45 9.44 2.40
C PHE A 28 8.77 8.24 1.77
N PHE A 29 7.53 7.95 2.14
CA PHE A 29 6.69 7.04 1.36
C PHE A 29 5.38 7.70 0.94
N THR A 30 4.84 7.26 -0.19
CA THR A 30 3.55 7.74 -0.71
C THR A 30 2.41 6.77 -0.37
N THR A 31 1.27 7.28 0.11
CA THR A 31 0.03 6.52 0.30
C THR A 31 -0.74 6.39 -1.03
N ARG A 32 -1.84 5.62 -1.07
CA ARG A 32 -2.66 5.50 -2.30
C ARG A 32 -3.47 6.77 -2.56
N GLU A 33 -3.71 7.50 -1.49
CA GLU A 33 -4.47 8.75 -1.40
C GLU A 33 -3.61 9.95 -1.82
N GLY A 34 -2.33 9.72 -2.14
CA GLY A 34 -1.39 10.75 -2.60
C GLY A 34 -0.74 11.53 -1.47
N THR A 35 -0.87 11.11 -0.21
CA THR A 35 -0.13 11.72 0.90
C THR A 35 1.32 11.26 0.91
N LEU A 36 2.21 12.15 1.33
CA LEU A 36 3.63 11.88 1.49
C LEU A 36 3.95 11.83 2.98
N GLU A 37 4.31 10.65 3.48
CA GLU A 37 4.60 10.40 4.89
C GLU A 37 6.12 10.39 5.11
N GLY A 38 6.57 10.99 6.22
CA GLY A 38 7.98 11.16 6.56
C GLY A 38 8.28 12.57 7.09
N PRO A 39 9.55 12.99 7.17
CA PRO A 39 10.75 12.26 6.72
C PRO A 39 11.15 11.11 7.65
N PHE A 40 11.79 10.09 7.08
CA PHE A 40 12.43 8.97 7.78
C PHE A 40 13.95 9.05 7.63
N PHE A 41 14.65 8.50 8.61
CA PHE A 41 16.11 8.52 8.68
C PHE A 41 16.77 7.59 7.66
N SER A 42 16.14 6.45 7.39
CA SER A 42 16.64 5.47 6.42
C SER A 42 15.54 4.91 5.54
N ARG A 43 15.94 4.31 4.41
CA ARG A 43 15.02 3.59 3.51
C ARG A 43 14.31 2.45 4.23
N GLU A 44 15.04 1.71 5.08
CA GLU A 44 14.50 0.58 5.85
C GLU A 44 13.44 1.04 6.85
N GLU A 45 13.66 2.19 7.49
CA GLU A 45 12.65 2.79 8.37
C GLU A 45 11.39 3.15 7.58
N ALA A 46 11.54 3.81 6.42
CA ALA A 46 10.39 4.15 5.57
C ALA A 46 9.58 2.91 5.16
N LEU A 47 10.26 1.79 4.83
CA LEU A 47 9.60 0.53 4.51
C LEU A 47 8.84 -0.05 5.71
N ASN A 48 9.47 -0.12 6.88
CA ASN A 48 8.81 -0.60 8.10
C ASN A 48 7.59 0.25 8.47
N GLN A 49 7.64 1.56 8.18
CA GLN A 49 6.53 2.48 8.46
C GLN A 49 5.37 2.32 7.47
N ILE A 50 5.61 1.84 6.24
CA ILE A 50 4.53 1.45 5.31
C ILE A 50 3.70 0.32 5.92
N ASP A 51 4.34 -0.73 6.44
CA ASP A 51 3.63 -1.87 7.01
C ASP A 51 2.79 -1.44 8.23
N ARG A 52 3.39 -0.65 9.13
CA ARG A 52 2.67 -0.07 10.28
C ARG A 52 1.53 0.85 9.87
N TYR A 53 1.68 1.61 8.78
CA TYR A 53 0.62 2.44 8.25
C TYR A 53 -0.57 1.58 7.78
N VAL A 54 -0.29 0.52 7.03
CA VAL A 54 -1.32 -0.42 6.56
C VAL A 54 -2.03 -1.10 7.73
N GLU A 55 -1.30 -1.55 8.75
CA GLU A 55 -1.87 -2.15 9.96
C GLU A 55 -2.84 -1.19 10.67
N ARG A 56 -2.43 0.07 10.88
CA ARG A 56 -3.27 1.10 11.52
C ARG A 56 -4.56 1.35 10.74
N LEU A 57 -4.48 1.40 9.41
CA LEU A 57 -5.66 1.56 8.57
C LEU A 57 -6.59 0.36 8.70
N GLN A 58 -6.08 -0.87 8.65
CA GLN A 58 -6.90 -2.08 8.81
C GLN A 58 -7.59 -2.13 10.17
N THR A 59 -6.87 -1.80 11.25
CA THR A 59 -7.46 -1.71 12.59
C THR A 59 -8.55 -0.64 12.66
N SER A 60 -8.30 0.56 12.13
CA SER A 60 -9.28 1.65 12.11
C SER A 60 -10.55 1.27 11.34
N GLN A 61 -10.41 0.62 10.18
CA GLN A 61 -11.53 0.12 9.38
C GLN A 61 -12.32 -0.97 10.13
N GLY A 62 -11.64 -1.87 10.84
CA GLY A 62 -12.27 -2.88 11.68
C GLY A 62 -13.10 -2.28 12.82
N LEU A 63 -12.55 -1.27 13.50
CA LEU A 63 -13.26 -0.55 14.56
C LEU A 63 -14.48 0.21 14.04
N MET A 64 -14.35 0.92 12.90
CA MET A 64 -15.48 1.60 12.26
C MET A 64 -16.58 0.62 11.86
N ARG A 65 -16.21 -0.58 11.36
CA ARG A 65 -17.19 -1.60 10.99
C ARG A 65 -17.94 -2.17 12.20
N GLN A 66 -17.27 -2.32 13.34
CA GLN A 66 -17.92 -2.76 14.58
C GLN A 66 -18.89 -1.71 15.13
N SER A 67 -18.51 -0.42 15.10
CA SER A 67 -19.38 0.64 15.62
C SER A 67 -20.68 0.79 14.83
N VAL A 68 -20.64 0.68 13.50
CA VAL A 68 -21.85 0.74 12.65
C VAL A 68 -22.75 -0.50 12.77
N SER A 69 -22.21 -1.64 13.24
CA SER A 69 -22.99 -2.88 13.40
C SER A 69 -23.74 -2.94 14.74
N ASN A 70 -23.36 -2.08 15.69
CA ASN A 70 -23.95 -1.99 17.03
C ASN A 70 -25.04 -0.90 17.15
N VAL A 71 -25.49 -0.34 16.03
CA VAL A 71 -26.61 0.62 15.92
C VAL A 71 -27.73 -0.03 15.12
#